data_AF-C7Q158-F1
#
_entry.id   AF-C7Q158-F1
#
_cell.length_a   1.000
_cell.length_b   1.000
_cell.length_c   1.000
_cell.angle_alpha   90.00
_cell.angle_beta   90.00
_cell.angle_gamma   90.00
#
_symmetry.space_group_name_H-M   'P 1'
#
loop_
_entity.id
_entity.type
_entity.pdbx_description
1 polymer ?
#
loop_
_entity_poly.entity_id
_entity_poly.type
_entity_poly.pdbx_seq_one_letter_code
_entity_poly.pdbx_strand_id
1 'polypeptide(L)'
;MNVTTGTIVQLDSGEYGISGDATALADAYTNSTPIAPTNAPYAADLLYLGSTRETYGDYGRSLETLGLAYIKDDGQAVYYLNTNRLDQAPALAEAFGQFDNYGYDAADDDYINPRYM
;
A
#
# COMPACT_ATOMS: atom_id res chain seq x y z
N MET A 1 23.84 7.35 -7.81
CA MET A 1 22.43 7.01 -8.09
C MET A 1 21.58 8.00 -7.33
N ASN A 2 20.73 8.78 -8.00
CA ASN A 2 19.68 9.51 -7.30
C ASN A 2 18.64 8.48 -6.88
N VAL A 3 18.45 8.31 -5.57
CA VAL A 3 17.38 7.48 -5.04
C VAL A 3 16.14 8.38 -4.94
N THR A 4 15.06 8.00 -5.63
CA THR A 4 13.78 8.69 -5.45
C THR A 4 13.30 8.43 -4.03
N THR A 5 12.86 9.49 -3.35
CA THR A 5 12.40 9.43 -1.96
C THR A 5 10.95 9.87 -1.86
N GLY A 6 10.27 9.45 -0.80
CA GLY A 6 8.92 9.90 -0.50
C GLY A 6 8.50 9.51 0.91
N THR A 7 7.35 10.01 1.33
CA THR A 7 6.77 9.73 2.65
C THR A 7 5.62 8.76 2.49
N ILE A 8 5.63 7.64 3.20
CA ILE A 8 4.48 6.71 3.20
C ILE A 8 3.29 7.41 3.86
N VAL A 9 2.14 7.34 3.20
CA VAL A 9 0.86 7.89 3.66
C VAL A 9 -0.21 6.81 3.58
N GLN A 10 -1.16 6.86 4.51
CA GLN A 10 -2.38 6.06 4.41
C GLN A 10 -3.42 6.85 3.61
N LEU A 11 -4.06 6.19 2.65
CA LEU A 11 -5.14 6.73 1.84
C LEU A 11 -6.48 6.55 2.56
N ASP A 12 -7.47 7.38 2.25
CA ASP A 12 -8.81 7.30 2.86
C ASP A 12 -9.52 5.95 2.61
N SER A 13 -9.11 5.23 1.56
CA SER A 13 -9.57 3.87 1.25
C SER A 13 -8.97 2.78 2.16
N GLY A 14 -8.06 3.14 3.08
CA GLY A 14 -7.32 2.22 3.94
C GLY A 14 -6.05 1.66 3.31
N GLU A 15 -5.83 1.90 2.01
CA GLU A 15 -4.62 1.51 1.28
C GLU A 15 -3.42 2.39 1.64
N TYR A 16 -2.21 1.94 1.29
CA TYR A 16 -0.99 2.72 1.50
C TYR A 16 -0.44 3.26 0.18
N GLY A 17 -0.01 4.52 0.24
CA GLY A 17 0.66 5.20 -0.86
C GLY A 17 1.97 5.84 -0.42
N ILE A 18 2.70 6.39 -1.38
CA ILE A 18 3.86 7.23 -1.12
C ILE A 18 3.67 8.60 -1.73
N SER A 19 3.92 9.64 -0.93
CA SER A 19 3.84 11.04 -1.33
C SER A 19 5.23 11.62 -1.57
N GLY A 20 5.40 12.34 -2.67
CA GLY A 20 6.68 12.92 -3.06
C GLY A 20 6.55 13.79 -4.30
N ASP A 21 7.68 14.21 -4.85
CA ASP A 21 7.72 15.00 -6.10
C ASP A 21 7.03 14.25 -7.25
N ALA A 22 6.10 14.92 -7.93
CA ALA A 22 5.26 14.27 -8.94
C ALA A 22 6.07 13.71 -10.12
N THR A 23 7.07 14.45 -10.60
CA THR A 23 7.91 14.01 -11.72
C THR A 23 8.78 12.82 -11.30
N ALA A 24 9.42 12.90 -10.14
CA ALA A 24 10.29 11.84 -9.65
C ALA A 24 9.52 10.53 -9.36
N LEU A 25 8.30 10.62 -8.82
CA LEU A 25 7.45 9.44 -8.60
C LEU A 25 6.90 8.86 -9.91
N ALA A 26 6.51 9.70 -10.87
CA ALA A 26 6.09 9.24 -12.19
C ALA A 26 7.21 8.48 -12.91
N ASP A 27 8.42 9.03 -12.92
CA ASP A 27 9.59 8.36 -13.50
C ASP A 27 9.89 7.05 -12.78
N ALA A 28 9.77 7.02 -11.45
CA ALA A 28 10.03 5.81 -10.69
C ALA A 28 8.99 4.71 -10.95
N TYR A 29 7.72 5.07 -11.10
CA TYR A 29 6.65 4.16 -11.49
C TYR A 29 6.90 3.60 -12.90
N THR A 30 7.14 4.46 -13.88
CA THR A 30 7.38 4.06 -15.28
C THR A 30 8.60 3.16 -15.43
N ASN A 31 9.69 3.47 -14.73
CA ASN A 31 10.94 2.71 -14.79
C ASN A 31 11.01 1.55 -13.78
N SER A 32 9.95 1.33 -12.98
CA SER A 32 9.91 0.32 -11.92
C SER A 32 11.13 0.39 -10.97
N THR A 33 11.56 1.60 -10.62
CA THR A 33 12.70 1.83 -9.73
C THR A 33 12.24 1.90 -8.27
N PRO A 34 13.05 1.39 -7.32
CA PRO A 34 12.69 1.44 -5.90
C PRO A 34 12.70 2.88 -5.36
N ILE A 35 11.81 3.13 -4.41
CA ILE A 35 11.67 4.36 -3.64
C ILE A 35 12.16 4.10 -2.21
N ALA A 36 12.96 5.01 -1.66
CA ALA A 36 13.32 4.98 -0.25
C ALA A 36 12.34 5.86 0.57
N PRO A 37 11.60 5.30 1.53
CA PRO A 37 10.78 6.07 2.45
C PRO A 37 11.64 7.02 3.30
N THR A 38 11.10 8.19 3.61
CA THR A 38 11.76 9.16 4.49
C THR A 38 11.31 9.06 5.94
N ASN A 39 10.16 8.42 6.19
CA ASN A 39 9.57 8.30 7.52
C ASN A 39 9.91 6.97 8.20
N ALA A 40 10.16 7.02 9.51
CA ALA A 40 10.24 5.84 10.36
C ALA A 40 8.85 5.16 10.49
N PRO A 41 8.78 3.84 10.73
CA PRO A 41 9.89 2.87 10.83
C PRO A 41 10.48 2.40 9.49
N TYR A 42 9.94 2.86 8.36
CA TYR A 42 10.19 2.29 7.03
C TYR A 42 11.40 2.88 6.29
N ALA A 43 12.19 3.74 6.92
CA ALA A 43 13.26 4.48 6.25
C ALA A 43 14.42 3.60 5.71
N ALA A 44 14.49 2.34 6.13
CA ALA A 44 15.45 1.35 5.63
C ALA A 44 14.89 0.48 4.48
N ASP A 45 13.59 0.57 4.21
CA ASP A 45 12.91 -0.25 3.21
C ASP A 45 13.07 0.32 1.79
N LEU A 46 12.98 -0.54 0.79
CA LEU A 46 12.89 -0.16 -0.62
C LEU A 46 11.53 -0.57 -1.16
N LEU A 47 10.74 0.42 -1.56
CA LEU A 47 9.35 0.25 -1.99
C LEU A 47 9.21 0.39 -3.49
N TYR A 48 8.27 -0.34 -4.07
CA TYR A 48 7.91 -0.21 -5.47
C TYR A 48 6.51 0.40 -5.62
N LEU A 49 6.30 1.13 -6.71
CA LEU A 49 5.01 1.74 -7.03
C LEU A 49 4.16 0.82 -7.92
N GLY A 50 2.84 0.94 -7.82
CA GLY A 50 1.90 0.18 -8.65
C GLY A 50 1.23 -0.95 -7.89
N SER A 51 0.14 -0.66 -7.17
CA SER A 51 -0.66 -1.68 -6.50
C SER A 51 -1.45 -2.48 -7.53
N THR A 52 -1.44 -3.81 -7.43
CA THR A 52 -2.32 -4.65 -8.25
C THR A 52 -3.59 -4.92 -7.48
N ARG A 53 -4.73 -4.44 -8.00
CA ARG A 53 -6.05 -4.69 -7.43
C ARG A 53 -6.82 -5.69 -8.29
N GLU A 54 -7.47 -6.62 -7.61
CA GLU A 54 -8.46 -7.49 -8.22
C GLU A 54 -9.80 -6.78 -8.35
N THR A 55 -10.37 -6.81 -9.54
CA THR A 55 -11.71 -6.29 -9.80
C THR A 55 -12.60 -7.42 -10.34
N TYR A 56 -13.88 -7.39 -9.96
CA TYR A 56 -14.89 -8.34 -10.40
C TYR A 56 -15.90 -7.59 -11.27
N GLY A 57 -15.92 -7.90 -12.56
CA GLY A 57 -16.90 -7.37 -13.52
C GLY A 57 -17.82 -8.46 -14.05
N ASP A 58 -18.74 -8.09 -14.96
CA ASP A 58 -19.69 -9.01 -15.60
C ASP A 58 -19.03 -10.19 -16.33
N TYR A 59 -17.75 -10.07 -16.71
CA TYR A 59 -16.96 -11.09 -17.41
C TYR A 59 -15.99 -11.86 -16.51
N GLY A 60 -16.05 -11.68 -15.19
CA GLY A 60 -15.22 -12.39 -14.21
C GLY A 60 -14.11 -11.54 -13.57
N ARG A 61 -13.10 -12.24 -13.03
CA ARG A 61 -11.95 -11.66 -12.29
C ARG A 61 -10.96 -11.00 -13.25
N SER A 62 -10.60 -9.74 -13.00
CA SER A 62 -9.58 -8.99 -13.73
C SER A 62 -8.56 -8.38 -12.76
N LEU A 63 -7.32 -8.18 -13.22
CA LEU A 63 -6.26 -7.52 -12.47
C LEU A 63 -6.00 -6.14 -13.07
N GLU A 64 -6.06 -5.11 -12.24
CA GLU A 64 -5.76 -3.72 -12.60
C GLU A 64 -4.55 -3.22 -11.80
N THR A 65 -3.61 -2.56 -12.48
CA THR A 65 -2.47 -1.91 -11.80
C THR A 65 -2.80 -0.44 -11.56
N LEU A 66 -2.99 -0.10 -10.29
CA LEU A 66 -3.19 1.26 -9.81
C LEU A 66 -1.83 1.93 -9.59
N GLY A 67 -1.51 2.94 -10.40
CA GLY A 67 -0.28 3.74 -10.27
C GLY A 67 -0.50 4.99 -9.43
N LEU A 68 -0.97 6.06 -10.07
CA LEU A 68 -1.25 7.34 -9.44
C LEU A 68 -2.58 7.29 -8.64
N ALA A 69 -2.56 7.69 -7.38
CA ALA A 69 -3.76 7.88 -6.57
C ALA A 69 -4.36 9.26 -6.79
N TYR A 70 -3.58 10.32 -6.57
CA TYR A 70 -3.96 11.70 -6.82
C TYR A 70 -2.73 12.62 -6.87
N ILE A 71 -2.93 13.83 -7.40
CA ILE A 71 -1.93 14.90 -7.42
C ILE A 71 -2.39 15.97 -6.43
N LYS A 72 -1.45 16.51 -5.66
CA LYS A 72 -1.67 17.63 -4.75
C LYS A 72 -1.37 18.96 -5.45
N ASP A 73 -2.03 20.03 -5.02
CA ASP A 73 -1.88 21.36 -5.61
C ASP A 73 -0.47 21.96 -5.45
N ASP A 74 0.35 21.42 -4.55
CA ASP A 74 1.73 21.84 -4.26
C ASP A 74 2.78 21.19 -5.18
N GLY A 75 2.36 20.44 -6.20
CA GLY A 75 3.25 19.74 -7.13
C GLY A 75 3.72 18.37 -6.63
N GLN A 76 3.23 17.90 -5.49
CA GLN A 76 3.44 16.53 -5.06
C GLN A 76 2.41 15.57 -5.69
N ALA A 77 2.81 14.31 -5.86
CA ALA A 77 1.89 13.24 -6.21
C ALA A 77 1.84 12.19 -5.09
N VAL A 78 0.77 11.42 -5.07
CA VAL A 78 0.64 10.22 -4.25
C VAL A 78 0.42 9.02 -5.18
N TYR A 79 1.30 8.04 -5.08
CA TYR A 79 1.23 6.78 -5.85
C TYR A 79 0.92 5.62 -4.91
N TYR A 80 0.16 4.65 -5.41
CA TYR A 80 -0.10 3.40 -4.69
C TYR A 80 1.17 2.57 -4.55
N LEU A 81 1.35 1.96 -3.39
CA LEU A 81 2.45 1.03 -3.14
C LEU A 81 2.15 -0.35 -3.73
N ASN A 82 3.16 -0.98 -4.30
CA ASN A 82 3.08 -2.36 -4.75
C ASN A 82 3.26 -3.32 -3.56
N THR A 83 2.14 -3.72 -2.96
CA THR A 83 2.12 -4.65 -1.82
C THR A 83 2.48 -6.09 -2.21
N ASN A 84 2.57 -6.42 -3.50
CA ASN A 84 3.04 -7.74 -3.97
C ASN A 84 4.57 -7.83 -4.03
N ARG A 85 5.29 -6.72 -3.88
CA ARG A 85 6.75 -6.65 -3.98
C ARG A 85 7.35 -6.03 -2.72
N LEU A 86 7.26 -6.79 -1.63
CA LEU A 86 7.76 -6.41 -0.31
C LEU A 86 9.07 -7.14 0.08
N ASP A 87 9.70 -7.84 -0.87
CA ASP A 87 10.96 -8.58 -0.65
C ASP A 87 12.11 -7.69 -0.16
N GLN A 88 12.06 -6.40 -0.49
CA GLN A 88 13.03 -5.39 -0.06
C GLN A 88 12.47 -4.41 0.98
N ALA A 89 11.31 -4.71 1.55
CA ALA A 89 10.60 -3.84 2.49
C ALA A 89 10.18 -4.61 3.75
N PRO A 90 11.13 -5.14 4.54
CA PRO A 90 10.81 -6.01 5.67
C PRO A 90 9.96 -5.33 6.74
N ALA A 91 10.19 -4.05 7.08
CA ALA A 91 9.41 -3.38 8.12
C ALA A 91 7.95 -3.15 7.65
N LEU A 92 7.77 -2.80 6.38
CA LEU A 92 6.45 -2.70 5.77
C LEU A 92 5.78 -4.08 5.65
N ALA A 93 6.52 -5.11 5.26
CA ALA A 93 6.03 -6.49 5.18
C ALA A 93 5.55 -7.01 6.53
N GLU A 94 6.27 -6.72 7.63
CA GLU A 94 5.81 -7.06 8.98
C GLU A 94 4.53 -6.31 9.35
N ALA A 95 4.43 -5.02 9.01
CA ALA A 95 3.22 -4.25 9.24
C ALA A 95 2.01 -4.86 8.50
N PHE A 96 2.16 -5.27 7.24
CA PHE A 96 1.09 -5.95 6.48
C PHE A 96 0.83 -7.39 6.96
N GLY A 97 1.87 -8.13 7.32
CA GLY A 97 1.76 -9.50 7.82
C GLY A 97 0.99 -9.58 9.15
N GLN A 98 1.06 -8.53 9.98
CA GLN A 98 0.18 -8.42 11.14
C GLN A 98 -1.30 -8.28 10.74
N PHE A 99 -1.63 -7.55 9.67
CA PHE A 99 -3.03 -7.44 9.20
C PHE A 99 -3.60 -8.76 8.68
N ASP A 100 -2.81 -9.59 7.98
CA ASP A 100 -3.22 -10.94 7.58
C ASP A 100 -3.37 -11.89 8.78
N ASN A 101 -2.53 -11.72 9.81
CA ASN A 101 -2.60 -12.55 11.02
C ASN A 101 -3.73 -12.14 11.99
N TYR A 102 -4.18 -10.88 11.96
CA TYR A 102 -5.45 -10.46 12.58
C TYR A 102 -6.69 -10.96 11.81
N GLY A 103 -6.50 -11.74 10.74
CA GLY A 103 -7.57 -12.47 10.06
C GLY A 103 -8.10 -13.70 10.80
N TYR A 104 -7.42 -14.23 11.83
CA TYR A 104 -7.88 -15.45 12.54
C TYR A 104 -7.40 -15.57 14.01
N ASP A 105 -7.34 -14.48 14.78
CA ASP A 105 -7.24 -14.62 16.24
C ASP A 105 -7.78 -13.38 16.98
N ALA A 106 -9.11 -13.32 17.07
CA ALA A 106 -9.80 -12.53 18.08
C ALA A 106 -11.17 -13.19 18.37
N ALA A 107 -11.13 -14.11 19.35
CA ALA A 107 -12.17 -14.50 20.32
C ALA A 107 -13.57 -14.84 19.76
N ASP A 108 -14.06 -16.07 19.87
CA ASP A 108 -14.53 -16.62 21.15
C ASP A 108 -15.31 -15.57 21.97
N ASP A 109 -16.31 -14.94 21.33
CA ASP A 109 -17.36 -14.22 22.03
C ASP A 109 -18.62 -15.07 21.92
N ASP A 110 -18.99 -15.66 23.05
CA ASP A 110 -20.26 -16.31 23.29
C ASP A 110 -21.40 -15.44 22.74
N TYR A 111 -21.86 -15.76 21.53
CA TYR A 111 -23.14 -15.27 21.03
C TYR A 111 -24.24 -16.00 21.82
N ILE A 112 -24.44 -15.59 23.07
CA ILE A 112 -25.70 -15.82 23.78
C ILE A 112 -26.76 -15.08 22.97
N ASN A 113 -27.40 -15.82 22.08
CA ASN A 113 -28.61 -15.42 21.38
C ASN A 113 -29.72 -15.25 22.45
N PRO A 114 -30.18 -14.04 22.79
CA PRO A 114 -31.18 -13.86 23.85
C PRO A 114 -32.61 -14.22 23.38
N ARG A 115 -32.76 -15.09 22.39
CA ARG A 115 -34.06 -15.55 21.89
C ARG A 115 -34.64 -16.77 22.62
N TYR A 116 -33.97 -17.27 23.65
CA TYR A 116 -34.51 -18.27 24.57
C TYR A 116 -34.13 -17.91 26.01
N MET A 117 -34.90 -17.03 26.63
CA MET A 117 -35.12 -16.99 28.09
C MET A 117 -36.61 -16.81 28.36
#